data_AF-A0A436C944-F1
#
_entry.id   AF-A0A436C944-F1
#
_cell.length_a   1.000
_cell.length_b   1.000
_cell.length_c   1.000
_cell.angle_alpha   90.00
_cell.angle_beta   90.00
_cell.angle_gamma   90.00
#
_symmetry.space_group_name_H-M   'P 1'
#
loop_
_entity.id
_entity.type
_entity.pdbx_description
1 polymer ?
#
loop_
_entity_poly.entity_id
_entity_poly.type
_entity_poly.pdbx_seq_one_letter_code
_entity_poly.pdbx_strand_id
1 'polypeptide(L)' 'MTVNCRISIDNRPEATDAVFQAVPRIGESVALSIDGTTQDLRVSRVVHVTNGSLEGAAIVVEVTTNIL' A
#
# COMPACT_ATOMS: atom_id res chain seq x y z
N MET A 1 -1.37 14.13 -10.51
CA MET A 1 -0.08 13.67 -9.93
C MET A 1 -0.38 12.33 -9.29
N THR A 2 0.38 11.29 -9.60
CA THR A 2 0.17 9.95 -9.02
C THR A 2 1.28 9.63 -8.02
N VAL A 3 1.00 8.72 -7.10
CA VAL A 3 1.94 8.28 -6.07
C VAL A 3 2.15 6.79 -6.20
N ASN A 4 3.39 6.36 -6.36
CA ASN A 4 3.76 4.94 -6.30
C ASN A 4 3.94 4.55 -4.83
N CYS A 5 3.22 3.51 -4.41
CA CYS A 5 3.26 2.99 -3.05
C CYS A 5 3.58 1.51 -3.09
N ARG A 6 4.40 1.07 -2.14
CA ARG A 6 4.69 -0.33 -1.90
C ARG A 6 3.68 -0.90 -0.93
N ILE A 7 2.90 -1.87 -1.37
CA ILE A 7 1.81 -2.48 -0.60
C ILE A 7 2.32 -3.73 0.12
N SER A 8 2.11 -3.80 1.43
CA SER A 8 2.30 -5.02 2.22
C SER A 8 0.94 -5.52 2.70
N ILE A 9 0.60 -6.77 2.37
CA ILE A 9 -0.71 -7.36 2.66
C ILE A 9 -0.55 -8.35 3.80
N ASP A 10 -1.25 -8.14 4.92
CA ASP A 10 -1.29 -9.09 6.05
C ASP A 10 0.09 -9.58 6.53
N ASN A 11 1.11 -8.71 6.49
CA ASN A 11 2.51 -9.02 6.80
C ASN A 11 3.12 -10.15 5.94
N ARG A 12 2.58 -10.41 4.75
CA ARG A 12 3.24 -11.30 3.78
C ARG A 12 4.64 -10.76 3.46
N PRO A 13 5.63 -11.66 3.26
CA PRO A 13 6.99 -11.25 2.91
C PRO A 13 7.06 -10.55 1.55
N GLU A 14 6.08 -10.82 0.69
CA GLU A 14 5.91 -10.20 -0.61
C GLU A 14 5.22 -8.85 -0.47
N ALA A 15 5.80 -7.84 -1.08
CA ALA A 15 5.19 -6.54 -1.24
C ALA A 15 5.02 -6.24 -2.72
N THR A 16 3.91 -5.62 -3.10
CA THR A 16 3.57 -5.29 -4.49
C THR A 16 3.47 -3.79 -4.68
N ASP A 17 3.88 -3.27 -5.83
CA ASP A 17 3.81 -1.83 -6.10
C ASP A 17 2.46 -1.48 -6.73
N ALA A 18 1.82 -0.43 -6.21
CA ALA A 18 0.56 0.09 -6.72
C ALA A 18 0.61 1.62 -6.87
N VAL A 19 -0.10 2.12 -7.87
CA VAL A 19 -0.16 3.55 -8.17
C VAL A 19 -1.50 4.12 -7.76
N PHE A 20 -1.48 5.16 -6.93
CA PHE A 20 -2.69 5.84 -6.47
C PHE A 20 -2.72 7.29 -6.95
N GLN A 21 -3.91 7.88 -6.97
CA GLN A 21 -4.07 9.32 -7.22
C GLN A 21 -3.59 10.18 -6.05
N ALA A 22 -3.61 9.63 -4.84
CA ALA A 22 -3.09 10.21 -3.62
C ALA A 22 -2.68 9.10 -2.65
N VAL A 23 -1.91 9.43 -1.60
CA VAL A 23 -1.56 8.48 -0.55
C VAL A 23 -2.84 7.98 0.14
N PRO A 24 -3.11 6.66 0.16
CA PRO A 24 -4.28 6.10 0.84
C PRO A 24 -4.29 6.44 2.33
N ARG A 25 -5.47 6.61 2.93
CA ARG A 25 -5.58 6.89 4.37
C ARG A 25 -5.85 5.62 5.18
N ILE A 26 -5.44 5.61 6.45
CA ILE A 26 -5.77 4.52 7.36
C ILE A 26 -7.30 4.42 7.48
N GLY A 27 -7.82 3.20 7.33
CA GLY A 27 -9.26 2.93 7.27
C GLY A 27 -9.89 3.22 5.91
N GLU A 28 -9.11 3.49 4.85
CA GLU A 28 -9.63 3.51 3.48
C GLU A 28 -9.71 2.09 2.91
N SER A 29 -10.69 1.84 2.05
CA SER A 29 -10.76 0.61 1.24
C SER A 29 -10.05 0.83 -0.09
N VAL A 30 -9.15 -0.07 -0.45
CA VAL A 30 -8.42 -0.05 -1.72
C VAL A 30 -8.66 -1.37 -2.47
N ALA A 31 -9.01 -1.26 -3.75
CA ALA A 31 -9.12 -2.40 -4.63
C ALA A 31 -7.78 -2.64 -5.32
N LEU A 32 -7.17 -3.81 -5.07
CA LEU A 32 -5.89 -4.19 -5.67
C LEU A 32 -6.02 -5.54 -6.38
N SER A 33 -5.41 -5.64 -7.57
CA SER A 33 -5.27 -6.92 -8.27
C SER A 33 -4.04 -7.64 -7.77
N ILE A 34 -4.25 -8.76 -7.09
CA ILE A 34 -3.20 -9.63 -6.52
C ILE A 34 -3.40 -11.01 -7.11
N ASP A 35 -2.35 -11.56 -7.73
CA ASP A 35 -2.38 -12.87 -8.39
C ASP A 35 -3.53 -12.99 -9.43
N GLY A 36 -3.83 -11.89 -10.13
CA GLY A 36 -4.89 -11.82 -11.13
C GLY A 36 -6.32 -11.71 -10.56
N THR A 37 -6.48 -11.66 -9.23
CA THR A 37 -7.76 -11.47 -8.56
C THR A 37 -7.83 -10.09 -7.92
N THR A 38 -8.90 -9.34 -8.23
CA THR A 38 -9.14 -8.05 -7.55
C THR A 38 -9.71 -8.32 -6.16
N GLN A 39 -9.06 -7.77 -5.14
CA GLN A 39 -9.47 -7.88 -3.74
C GLN A 39 -9.68 -6.47 -3.17
N ASP A 40 -10.75 -6.29 -2.38
CA ASP A 40 -10.93 -5.10 -1.55
C ASP A 40 -10.18 -5.30 -0.24
N LEU A 41 -9.32 -4.34 0.10
CA LEU A 41 -8.44 -4.41 1.24
C LEU A 41 -8.57 -3.15 2.07
N ARG A 42 -8.44 -3.29 3.38
CA ARG A 42 -8.48 -2.15 4.29
C ARG A 42 -7.08 -1.67 4.60
N VAL A 43 -6.82 -0.37 4.44
CA VAL A 43 -5.54 0.23 4.83
C VAL A 43 -5.42 0.22 6.35
N SER A 44 -4.42 -0.45 6.87
CA SER A 44 -4.14 -0.57 8.31
C SER A 44 -3.03 0.38 8.76
N ARG A 45 -2.04 0.67 7.90
CA ARG A 45 -0.93 1.59 8.21
C ARG A 45 -0.39 2.25 6.95
N VAL A 46 0.16 3.45 7.12
CA VAL A 46 0.93 4.16 6.10
C VAL A 46 2.27 4.57 6.70
N VAL A 47 3.37 4.13 6.10
CA VAL A 47 4.74 4.36 6.57
C VAL A 47 5.52 5.09 5.48
N HIS A 48 6.14 6.20 5.85
CA HIS A 48 7.06 6.93 4.97
C HIS A 48 8.48 6.47 5.30
N VAL A 49 9.11 5.76 4.37
CA VAL A 49 10.48 5.26 4.52
C VAL A 49 11.41 6.22 3.79
N THR A 50 12.26 6.93 4.52
CA THR A 50 13.27 7.81 3.93
C THR A 50 14.62 7.12 3.97
N ASN A 51 15.18 6.74 2.83
CA ASN A 51 16.53 6.16 2.77
C ASN A 51 17.64 7.25 2.68
N GLY A 52 17.45 8.37 3.38
CA GLY A 52 18.39 9.51 3.36
C GLY A 52 18.41 10.35 2.07
N SER A 53 17.65 9.98 1.03
CA SER A 53 17.47 10.74 -0.21
C SER A 53 16.00 10.77 -0.63
N LEU A 54 15.55 11.85 -1.26
CA LEU A 54 14.20 11.98 -1.84
C LEU A 54 13.93 10.94 -2.94
N GLU A 55 14.97 10.54 -3.69
CA GLU A 55 14.85 9.49 -4.71
C GLU A 55 14.74 8.08 -4.11
N GLY A 56 15.18 7.90 -2.86
CA GLY A 56 15.07 6.66 -2.11
C GLY A 56 13.91 6.65 -1.11
N ALA A 57 13.04 7.66 -1.13
CA ALA A 57 11.87 7.73 -0.27
C ALA A 57 10.76 6.84 -0.85
N ALA A 58 10.31 5.85 -0.08
CA ALA A 58 9.21 4.96 -0.44
C ALA A 58 8.04 5.13 0.53
N ILE A 59 6.83 5.09 0.00
CA ILE A 59 5.62 5.03 0.81
C ILE A 59 5.20 3.56 0.87
N VAL A 60 5.22 3.00 2.08
CA VAL A 60 4.74 1.65 2.34
C VAL A 60 3.33 1.74 2.91
N VAL A 61 2.38 1.07 2.27
CA VAL A 61 1.00 1.00 2.74
C VAL A 61 0.74 -0.44 3.18
N GLU A 62 0.49 -0.62 4.47
CA GLU A 62 0.04 -1.91 5.00
C GLU A 62 -1.47 -1.99 4.82
N VAL A 63 -1.92 -3.11 4.26
CA VAL A 63 -3.32 -3.41 4.02
C VAL A 63 -3.67 -4.78 4.57
N THR A 64 -4.93 -4.98 4.90
CA THR A 64 -5.43 -6.24 5.45
C THR A 64 -6.70 -6.69 4.75
N THR A 65 -6.85 -8.01 4.65
CA THR A 65 -8.10 -8.66 4.26
C THR A 65 -9.12 -8.72 5.40
N ASN A 66 -8.70 -8.45 6.64
CA ASN A 66 -9.59 -8.44 7.80
C ASN A 66 -10.35 -7.12 7.87
N ILE A 67 -11.62 -7.17 7.47
CA ILE A 67 -12.56 -6.07 7.60
C ILE A 67 -13.18 -6.16 9.00
N LEU A 68 -12.68 -5.35 9.92
CA LEU A 68 -13.23 -5.19 11.28
C LEU A 68 -14.46 -4.28 11.27
#